data_AF-A0A196SDJ4-F1
#
_entry.id   AF-A0A196SDJ4-F1
#
_cell.length_a   1.000
_cell.length_b   1.000
_cell.length_c   1.000
_cell.angle_alpha   90.00
_cell.angle_beta   90.00
_cell.angle_gamma   90.00
#
_symmetry.space_group_name_H-M   'P 1'
#
loop_
_entity.id
_entity.type
_entity.pdbx_description
1 polymer ?
#
loop_
_entity_poly.entity_id
_entity_poly.type
_entity_poly.pdbx_seq_one_letter_code
_entity_poly.pdbx_strand_id
1 'polypeptide(L)'
;DLKVLAGGDMCEIGDRGINVSGEQKARISLARCCYSDSDIVVMDDPIAAVDSHVGKALFHKCIASYLKGKTRILVTNATQYLHKCDYIIVLENQTISHQGTYEELKAQNIDLMALLTEEDGSSSFSAARRTASKREEEDKKEEKSVVNEEENEEDKKEEKSVVNEEDNEEDKKEKKADEAEKEKDPLVKVGVNLTVEPHEKVGVVGRTGAGKSTMMIALFRITDLCEGSIAIDGIDLATLGLEDVRRALCIIPQDPVLFSASVRFNLDPFNEASDENIWSVLEQVELKDAIERLPRGLDDDVQEGGSNFSVGERQLICMARALLKHPKILIMDEATASLDNETDTHLQHMIRKQFATCTGLTIAHRLNTIMDAHRVCVMDKGMVAEYDTPANLLRKEGGIFRDMVIAANDPTLFDMVPGCEDMKELLKKEDAEESPKVENM
;
A
#
# COMPACT_ATOMS: atom_id res chain seq x y z
N ASP A 1 -7.08 17.35 14.76
CA ASP A 1 -7.55 16.71 13.52
C ASP A 1 -8.78 17.36 12.96
N LEU A 2 -9.96 17.23 13.57
CA LEU A 2 -11.19 17.80 13.02
C LEU A 2 -11.11 19.31 12.76
N LYS A 3 -10.42 20.08 13.62
CA LYS A 3 -10.20 21.53 13.43
C LYS A 3 -9.36 21.89 12.18
N VAL A 4 -8.68 20.92 11.59
CA VAL A 4 -7.81 21.09 10.41
C VAL A 4 -8.56 20.76 9.12
N LEU A 5 -9.69 20.03 9.22
CA LEU A 5 -10.52 19.68 8.07
C LEU A 5 -11.44 20.85 7.69
N ALA A 6 -11.62 21.09 6.39
CA ALA A 6 -12.58 22.07 5.89
C ALA A 6 -14.00 21.61 6.27
N GLY A 7 -14.69 22.39 7.12
CA GLY A 7 -16.01 22.00 7.65
C GLY A 7 -15.96 21.25 9.00
N GLY A 8 -14.78 21.04 9.58
CA GLY A 8 -14.68 20.50 10.95
C GLY A 8 -15.08 19.03 11.04
N ASP A 9 -16.02 18.74 11.93
CA ASP A 9 -16.71 17.45 12.07
C ASP A 9 -17.71 17.18 10.95
N MET A 10 -18.19 18.22 10.27
CA MET A 10 -19.06 18.14 9.10
C MET A 10 -18.29 18.07 7.77
N CYS A 11 -16.97 17.91 7.81
CA CYS A 11 -16.15 17.76 6.61
C CYS A 11 -16.64 16.57 5.78
N GLU A 12 -16.94 16.82 4.51
CA GLU A 12 -17.27 15.76 3.57
C GLU A 12 -16.01 14.92 3.31
N ILE A 13 -16.12 13.60 3.46
CA ILE A 13 -15.03 12.67 3.19
C ILE A 13 -15.29 12.07 1.81
N GLY A 14 -14.40 12.35 0.86
CA GLY A 14 -14.53 11.86 -0.52
C GLY A 14 -14.39 10.34 -0.61
N ASP A 15 -14.73 9.77 -1.76
CA ASP A 15 -14.72 8.31 -1.98
C ASP A 15 -13.40 7.67 -1.53
N ARG A 16 -13.52 6.54 -0.81
CA ARG A 16 -12.42 5.81 -0.15
C ARG A 16 -11.59 6.67 0.83
N GLY A 17 -12.09 7.83 1.26
CA GLY A 17 -11.39 8.75 2.14
C GLY A 17 -10.20 9.45 1.49
N ILE A 18 -10.28 9.80 0.20
CA ILE A 18 -9.16 10.40 -0.55
C ILE A 18 -8.58 11.67 0.11
N ASN A 19 -9.37 12.40 0.89
CA ASN A 19 -9.00 13.65 1.54
C ASN A 19 -8.56 13.52 3.00
N VAL A 20 -8.42 12.30 3.53
CA VAL A 20 -7.93 12.03 4.89
C VAL A 20 -6.72 11.08 4.88
N SER A 21 -5.72 11.34 5.73
CA SER A 21 -4.51 10.49 5.81
C SER A 21 -4.83 9.09 6.34
N GLY A 22 -3.96 8.10 6.09
CA GLY A 22 -4.12 6.74 6.65
C GLY A 22 -4.27 6.74 8.18
N GLU A 23 -3.46 7.55 8.85
CA GLU A 23 -3.59 7.85 10.28
C GLU A 23 -4.99 8.36 10.68
N GLN A 24 -5.53 9.32 9.93
CA GLN A 24 -6.85 9.89 10.19
C GLN A 24 -7.94 8.86 9.90
N LYS A 25 -7.82 8.06 8.83
CA LYS A 25 -8.74 6.95 8.53
C LYS A 25 -8.77 5.95 9.68
N ALA A 26 -7.62 5.55 10.20
CA ALA A 26 -7.53 4.65 11.35
C ALA A 26 -8.20 5.24 12.59
N ARG A 27 -7.93 6.51 12.92
CA ARG A 27 -8.57 7.21 14.05
C ARG A 27 -10.07 7.36 13.88
N ILE A 28 -10.55 7.68 12.68
CA ILE A 28 -11.98 7.80 12.35
C ILE A 28 -12.65 6.42 12.43
N SER A 29 -12.03 5.38 11.89
CA SER A 29 -12.54 4.00 11.95
C SER A 29 -12.70 3.52 13.40
N LEU A 30 -11.67 3.74 14.23
CA LEU A 30 -11.73 3.40 15.65
C LEU A 30 -12.78 4.24 16.39
N ALA A 31 -12.92 5.53 16.08
CA ALA A 31 -13.97 6.36 16.64
C ALA A 31 -15.38 5.86 16.26
N ARG A 32 -15.59 5.46 15.00
CA ARG A 32 -16.85 4.84 14.53
C ARG A 32 -17.15 3.54 15.28
N CYS A 33 -16.13 2.71 15.48
CA CYS A 33 -16.23 1.50 16.27
C CYS A 33 -16.59 1.78 17.74
N CYS A 34 -15.99 2.80 18.36
CA CYS A 34 -16.37 3.21 19.72
C CYS A 34 -17.81 3.73 19.79
N TYR A 35 -18.28 4.43 18.76
CA TYR A 35 -19.63 4.99 18.72
C TYR A 35 -20.72 3.95 18.37
N SER A 36 -20.38 2.86 17.67
CA SER A 36 -21.37 1.86 17.24
C SER A 36 -21.97 1.04 18.40
N ASP A 37 -21.40 1.16 19.60
CA ASP A 37 -21.85 0.53 20.85
C ASP A 37 -22.11 -0.99 20.77
N SER A 38 -21.33 -1.71 19.97
CA SER A 38 -21.49 -3.17 19.81
C SER A 38 -20.96 -3.96 21.02
N ASP A 39 -21.61 -5.09 21.38
CA ASP A 39 -21.16 -5.99 22.46
C ASP A 39 -19.88 -6.76 22.10
N ILE A 40 -19.73 -7.09 20.80
CA ILE A 40 -18.55 -7.73 20.22
C ILE A 40 -17.96 -6.77 19.19
N VAL A 41 -16.67 -6.51 19.32
CA VAL A 41 -15.91 -5.63 18.46
C VAL A 41 -14.73 -6.40 17.88
N VAL A 42 -14.69 -6.51 16.55
CA VAL A 42 -13.56 -7.07 15.83
C VAL A 42 -12.80 -5.93 15.17
N MET A 43 -11.49 -5.87 15.40
CA MET A 43 -10.62 -4.84 14.86
C MET A 43 -9.47 -5.49 14.11
N ASP A 44 -9.37 -5.18 12.83
CA ASP A 44 -8.27 -5.61 11.97
C ASP A 44 -7.21 -4.51 11.90
N ASP A 45 -6.07 -4.77 12.52
CA ASP A 45 -4.91 -3.91 12.75
C ASP A 45 -5.22 -2.40 12.95
N PRO A 46 -6.04 -2.03 13.96
CA PRO A 46 -6.61 -0.68 14.10
C PRO A 46 -5.60 0.43 14.38
N ILE A 47 -4.32 0.09 14.60
CA ILE A 47 -3.25 0.99 15.01
C ILE A 47 -2.06 0.92 14.04
N ALA A 48 -2.09 0.10 12.99
CA ALA A 48 -0.98 -0.09 12.05
C ALA A 48 -0.49 1.22 11.40
N ALA A 49 -1.44 2.06 11.00
CA ALA A 49 -1.17 3.27 10.23
C ALA A 49 -0.86 4.51 11.09
N VAL A 50 -0.66 4.36 12.42
CA VAL A 50 -0.37 5.49 13.32
C VAL A 50 0.98 5.37 13.99
N ASP A 51 1.60 6.52 14.27
CA ASP A 51 2.86 6.59 15.01
C ASP A 51 2.75 5.96 16.41
N SER A 52 3.88 5.57 17.00
CA SER A 52 3.94 4.85 18.27
C SER A 52 3.32 5.62 19.44
N HIS A 53 3.43 6.96 19.46
CA HIS A 53 2.90 7.79 20.53
C HIS A 53 1.37 7.86 20.45
N VAL A 54 0.83 8.14 19.27
CA VAL A 54 -0.61 8.15 19.00
C VAL A 54 -1.18 6.75 19.18
N GLY A 55 -0.52 5.71 18.68
CA GLY A 55 -0.97 4.34 18.81
C GLY A 55 -1.09 3.89 20.27
N LYS A 56 -0.11 4.23 21.11
CA LYS A 56 -0.19 3.99 22.57
C LYS A 56 -1.37 4.71 23.21
N ALA A 57 -1.65 5.94 22.78
CA ALA A 57 -2.79 6.70 23.26
C ALA A 57 -4.13 6.10 22.81
N LEU A 58 -4.26 5.67 21.55
CA LEU A 58 -5.45 5.02 21.00
C LEU A 58 -5.72 3.69 21.69
N PHE A 59 -4.70 2.85 21.84
CA PHE A 59 -4.84 1.58 22.54
C PHE A 59 -5.33 1.80 23.97
N HIS A 60 -4.69 2.70 24.72
CA HIS A 60 -5.05 2.92 26.11
C HIS A 60 -6.43 3.57 26.28
N LYS A 61 -6.71 4.63 25.51
CA LYS A 61 -7.94 5.42 25.69
C LYS A 61 -9.15 4.75 25.06
N CYS A 62 -9.01 4.16 23.88
CA CYS A 62 -10.14 3.58 23.15
C CYS A 62 -10.28 2.09 23.46
N ILE A 63 -9.27 1.28 23.11
CA ILE A 63 -9.38 -0.19 23.17
C ILE A 63 -9.43 -0.69 24.62
N ALA A 64 -8.49 -0.25 25.45
CA ALA A 64 -8.35 -0.73 26.83
C ALA A 64 -9.34 -0.06 27.81
N SER A 65 -9.67 1.21 27.57
CA SER A 65 -10.52 2.00 28.47
C SER A 65 -11.95 2.17 27.98
N TYR A 66 -12.18 2.81 26.82
CA TYR A 66 -13.54 3.10 26.36
C TYR A 66 -14.34 1.83 26.05
N LEU A 67 -13.72 0.86 25.35
CA LEU A 67 -14.34 -0.42 25.02
C LEU A 67 -14.24 -1.46 26.15
N LYS A 68 -13.88 -1.03 27.38
CA LYS A 68 -13.78 -1.93 28.53
C LYS A 68 -15.13 -2.55 28.84
N GLY A 69 -15.15 -3.86 29.06
CA GLY A 69 -16.37 -4.63 29.34
C GLY A 69 -17.05 -5.21 28.10
N LYS A 70 -16.62 -4.81 26.89
CA LYS A 70 -17.03 -5.44 25.63
C LYS A 70 -16.04 -6.55 25.24
N THR A 71 -16.53 -7.51 24.47
CA THR A 71 -15.67 -8.53 23.85
C THR A 71 -14.92 -7.88 22.69
N ARG A 72 -13.58 -7.86 22.76
CA ARG A 72 -12.71 -7.20 21.80
C ARG A 72 -11.80 -8.23 21.18
N ILE A 73 -11.93 -8.45 19.88
CA ILE A 73 -11.03 -9.29 19.09
C ILE A 73 -10.11 -8.34 18.33
N LEU A 74 -8.83 -8.35 18.67
CA LEU A 74 -7.80 -7.52 18.06
C LEU A 74 -6.90 -8.41 17.22
N VAL A 75 -6.95 -8.24 15.90
CA VAL A 75 -5.96 -8.81 14.97
C VAL A 75 -4.87 -7.76 14.81
N THR A 76 -3.61 -8.10 15.11
CA THR A 76 -2.50 -7.14 15.02
C THR A 76 -1.15 -7.84 14.98
N ASN A 77 -0.20 -7.24 14.28
CA ASN A 77 1.21 -7.61 14.33
C ASN A 77 2.00 -6.82 15.40
N ALA A 78 1.35 -5.85 16.07
CA ALA A 78 1.97 -4.99 17.06
C ALA A 78 2.13 -5.69 18.43
N THR A 79 3.23 -6.43 18.60
CA THR A 79 3.54 -7.23 19.80
C THR A 79 3.56 -6.45 21.11
N GLN A 80 3.92 -5.16 21.06
CA GLN A 80 4.03 -4.29 22.22
C GLN A 80 2.72 -4.14 23.00
N TYR A 81 1.57 -4.54 22.44
CA TYR A 81 0.27 -4.48 23.10
C TYR A 81 -0.22 -5.83 23.64
N LEU A 82 0.41 -6.95 23.26
CA LEU A 82 -0.05 -8.30 23.60
C LEU A 82 -0.10 -8.55 25.12
N HIS A 83 0.86 -7.99 25.87
CA HIS A 83 0.89 -8.10 27.33
C HIS A 83 -0.32 -7.47 28.05
N LYS A 84 -1.16 -6.71 27.33
CA LYS A 84 -2.39 -6.08 27.84
C LYS A 84 -3.65 -6.81 27.38
N CYS A 85 -3.51 -7.88 26.61
CA CYS A 85 -4.63 -8.68 26.13
C CYS A 85 -4.94 -9.79 27.14
N ASP A 86 -6.24 -10.07 27.30
CA ASP A 86 -6.72 -11.10 28.23
C ASP A 86 -6.41 -12.52 27.71
N TYR A 87 -6.41 -12.70 26.39
CA TYR A 87 -6.13 -13.95 25.70
C TYR A 87 -5.48 -13.66 24.35
N ILE A 88 -4.50 -14.49 23.97
CA ILE A 88 -3.72 -14.36 22.74
C ILE A 88 -3.87 -15.64 21.95
N ILE A 89 -4.08 -15.51 20.64
CA ILE A 89 -4.09 -16.60 19.67
C ILE A 89 -2.99 -16.28 18.65
N VAL A 90 -2.05 -17.20 18.48
CA VAL A 90 -0.99 -17.12 17.48
C VAL A 90 -1.37 -18.01 16.31
N LEU A 91 -1.43 -17.42 15.12
CA LEU A 91 -1.70 -18.13 13.88
C LEU A 91 -0.39 -18.33 13.11
N GLU A 92 -0.16 -19.55 12.65
CA GLU A 92 1.00 -19.93 11.84
C GLU A 92 0.60 -21.01 10.85
N ASN A 93 1.04 -20.91 9.58
CA ASN A 93 0.73 -21.88 8.53
C ASN A 93 -0.78 -22.22 8.42
N GLN A 94 -1.65 -21.20 8.51
CA GLN A 94 -3.11 -21.33 8.48
C GLN A 94 -3.71 -22.16 9.64
N THR A 95 -2.95 -22.38 10.71
CA THR A 95 -3.38 -23.12 11.91
C THR A 95 -3.13 -22.29 13.17
N ILE A 96 -3.82 -22.62 14.27
CA ILE A 96 -3.51 -22.04 15.58
C ILE A 96 -2.26 -22.76 16.10
N SER A 97 -1.12 -22.07 16.13
CA SER A 97 0.11 -22.64 16.69
C SER A 97 0.08 -22.64 18.20
N HIS A 98 -0.37 -21.52 18.80
CA HIS A 98 -0.43 -21.34 20.25
C HIS A 98 -1.63 -20.48 20.66
N GLN A 99 -2.14 -20.71 21.86
CA GLN A 99 -3.18 -19.88 22.45
C GLN A 99 -3.12 -19.92 23.97
N GLY A 100 -3.40 -18.79 24.62
CA GLY A 100 -3.34 -18.67 26.06
C GLY A 100 -3.21 -17.23 26.54
N THR A 101 -3.02 -17.07 27.84
CA THR A 101 -2.64 -15.77 28.41
C THR A 101 -1.19 -15.42 28.08
N TYR A 102 -0.84 -14.14 28.17
CA TYR A 102 0.54 -13.69 27.91
C TYR A 102 1.57 -14.39 28.81
N GLU A 103 1.22 -14.65 30.07
CA GLU A 103 2.10 -15.34 31.02
C GLU A 103 2.29 -16.83 30.66
N GLU A 104 1.22 -17.51 30.23
CA GLU A 104 1.29 -18.91 29.77
C GLU A 104 2.16 -19.06 28.52
N LEU A 105 2.00 -18.17 27.54
CA LEU A 105 2.81 -18.20 26.32
C LEU A 105 4.28 -17.91 26.63
N LYS A 106 4.56 -16.91 27.48
CA LYS A 106 5.91 -16.61 27.94
C LYS A 106 6.54 -17.78 28.72
N ALA A 107 5.77 -18.48 29.55
CA ALA A 107 6.24 -19.63 30.32
C ALA A 107 6.57 -20.86 29.46
N GLN A 108 5.93 -20.98 28.29
CA GLN A 108 6.26 -22.01 27.29
C GLN A 108 7.53 -21.69 26.50
N ASN A 109 8.26 -20.64 26.89
CA ASN A 109 9.46 -20.14 26.20
C ASN A 109 9.17 -19.73 24.75
N ILE A 110 7.91 -19.42 24.46
CA ILE A 110 7.50 -18.82 23.20
C ILE A 110 7.91 -17.38 23.28
N ASP A 111 8.99 -17.05 22.59
CA ASP A 111 9.34 -15.66 22.39
C ASP A 111 8.40 -15.12 21.31
N LEU A 112 7.30 -14.49 21.76
CA LEU A 112 6.33 -13.82 20.90
C LEU A 112 6.97 -12.71 20.06
N MET A 113 8.13 -12.18 20.49
CA MET A 113 8.93 -11.28 19.66
C MET A 113 9.69 -12.09 18.61
N ALA A 114 10.27 -13.24 18.99
CA ALA A 114 10.98 -14.12 18.05
C ALA A 114 10.09 -14.70 16.95
N LEU A 115 8.86 -15.11 17.29
CA LEU A 115 7.87 -15.64 16.34
C LEU A 115 7.50 -14.66 15.23
N LEU A 116 7.73 -13.36 15.45
CA LEU A 116 7.49 -12.29 14.47
C LEU A 116 8.79 -11.71 13.91
N THR A 117 9.94 -12.19 14.38
CA THR A 117 11.28 -11.90 13.82
C THR A 117 11.89 -13.09 13.08
N GLU A 118 11.25 -14.27 13.06
CA GLU A 118 11.63 -15.39 12.17
C GLU A 118 11.23 -15.08 10.72
N GLU A 119 11.79 -14.01 10.18
CA GLU A 119 12.17 -13.95 8.77
C GLU A 119 13.61 -14.45 8.68
N ASP A 120 13.74 -15.75 8.45
CA ASP A 120 14.78 -16.34 7.59
C ASP A 120 14.60 -17.85 7.66
N GLY A 121 14.12 -18.42 6.56
CA GLY A 121 13.76 -19.83 6.47
C GLY A 121 14.80 -20.78 7.06
N SER A 122 14.47 -21.39 8.19
CA SER A 122 14.91 -22.74 8.52
C SER A 122 13.95 -23.37 9.54
N SER A 123 13.24 -24.41 9.10
CA SER A 123 12.50 -25.28 9.99
C SER A 123 13.45 -25.91 11.02
N SER A 124 13.28 -25.61 12.31
CA SER A 124 13.85 -26.46 13.36
C SER A 124 12.95 -26.62 14.57
N PHE A 125 11.90 -27.44 14.46
CA PHE A 125 11.41 -28.21 15.61
C PHE A 125 10.81 -29.57 15.20
N SER A 126 11.54 -30.32 14.36
CA SER A 126 11.26 -31.73 14.04
C SER A 126 11.80 -32.71 15.10
N ALA A 127 11.71 -32.40 16.40
CA ALA A 127 12.24 -33.27 17.47
C ALA A 127 11.25 -33.58 18.62
N ALA A 128 10.05 -32.98 18.66
CA ALA A 128 9.12 -33.18 19.77
C ALA A 128 7.68 -33.50 19.35
N ARG A 129 7.47 -34.37 18.34
CA ARG A 129 6.16 -35.03 18.16
C ARG A 129 6.22 -36.36 17.42
N ARG A 130 7.23 -37.19 17.71
CA ARG A 130 7.11 -38.65 17.57
C ARG A 130 6.47 -39.24 18.83
N THR A 131 5.24 -38.86 19.14
CA THR A 131 4.43 -39.49 20.23
C THR A 131 2.94 -39.13 20.20
N ALA A 132 2.39 -38.69 19.07
CA ALA A 132 0.94 -38.43 18.96
C ALA A 132 0.30 -38.86 17.62
N SER A 133 1.03 -39.48 16.70
CA SER A 133 0.49 -40.02 15.44
C SER A 133 -0.03 -41.46 15.62
N LYS A 134 -0.80 -41.71 16.68
CA LYS A 134 -1.43 -43.03 16.95
C LYS A 134 -2.85 -42.95 17.49
N ARG A 135 -3.46 -41.78 17.48
CA ARG A 135 -4.88 -41.54 17.75
C ARG A 135 -5.30 -40.41 16.81
N GLU A 136 -6.50 -40.47 16.25
CA GLU A 136 -7.02 -39.60 15.17
C GLU A 136 -6.79 -40.10 13.73
N GLU A 137 -6.64 -41.42 13.56
CA GLU A 137 -7.02 -42.12 12.30
C GLU A 137 -8.42 -42.77 12.40
N GLU A 138 -9.17 -42.47 13.46
CA GLU A 138 -10.54 -42.94 13.68
C GLU A 138 -11.42 -41.72 13.93
N ASP A 139 -11.86 -41.07 12.84
CA ASP A 139 -13.16 -40.35 12.74
C ASP A 139 -13.27 -39.67 11.36
N LYS A 140 -13.22 -40.50 10.31
CA LYS A 140 -13.73 -40.17 8.97
C LYS A 140 -14.42 -41.38 8.38
N LYS A 141 -15.68 -41.58 8.77
CA LYS A 141 -16.69 -42.34 8.01
C LYS A 141 -18.07 -41.93 8.54
N GLU A 142 -19.02 -41.84 7.62
CA GLU A 142 -20.43 -41.42 7.79
C GLU A 142 -20.57 -39.89 7.68
N GLU A 143 -21.23 -39.28 6.68
CA GLU A 143 -22.20 -39.74 5.68
C GLU A 143 -22.15 -38.85 4.42
N LYS A 144 -22.41 -39.45 3.26
CA LYS A 144 -22.70 -38.81 1.96
C LYS A 144 -24.08 -39.27 1.49
N SER A 145 -24.68 -38.46 0.61
CA SER A 145 -25.95 -38.59 -0.14
C SER A 145 -27.10 -37.82 0.53
N VAL A 146 -27.86 -36.97 -0.16
CA VAL A 146 -28.62 -37.25 -1.40
C VAL A 146 -28.76 -35.98 -2.28
N VAL A 147 -28.88 -36.22 -3.59
CA VAL A 147 -29.10 -35.30 -4.73
C VAL A 147 -30.60 -35.04 -4.96
N ASN A 148 -30.96 -33.88 -5.55
CA ASN A 148 -31.97 -33.68 -6.63
C ASN A 148 -31.99 -32.17 -6.95
N GLU A 149 -31.55 -31.72 -8.12
CA GLU A 149 -32.25 -31.66 -9.43
C GLU A 149 -33.51 -30.78 -9.41
N GLU A 150 -33.44 -29.62 -10.07
CA GLU A 150 -34.51 -29.05 -10.89
C GLU A 150 -33.89 -28.14 -11.98
N GLU A 151 -34.31 -28.40 -13.22
CA GLU A 151 -33.94 -27.74 -14.48
C GLU A 151 -34.88 -26.55 -14.80
N ASN A 152 -34.52 -25.85 -15.89
CA ASN A 152 -35.32 -25.01 -16.79
C ASN A 152 -35.51 -23.54 -16.41
N GLU A 153 -35.50 -22.57 -17.32
CA GLU A 153 -35.02 -22.35 -18.71
C GLU A 153 -35.50 -20.91 -19.02
N GLU A 154 -34.72 -20.16 -19.82
CA GLU A 154 -35.13 -19.08 -20.78
C GLU A 154 -36.06 -17.93 -20.29
N ASP A 155 -35.91 -16.66 -20.66
CA ASP A 155 -35.69 -16.16 -22.01
C ASP A 155 -35.51 -14.61 -22.04
N LYS A 156 -35.03 -14.16 -23.19
CA LYS A 156 -34.56 -12.81 -23.60
C LYS A 156 -35.65 -11.73 -23.77
N LYS A 157 -35.21 -10.45 -23.75
CA LYS A 157 -35.44 -9.37 -24.78
C LYS A 157 -34.90 -8.03 -24.27
N GLU A 158 -33.83 -7.47 -24.84
CA GLU A 158 -33.73 -6.65 -26.07
C GLU A 158 -34.46 -5.30 -26.09
N GLU A 159 -33.67 -4.30 -26.50
CA GLU A 159 -33.84 -2.85 -26.60
C GLU A 159 -35.02 -2.37 -27.45
N LYS A 160 -35.43 -1.11 -27.24
CA LYS A 160 -35.45 -0.11 -28.32
C LYS A 160 -35.56 1.34 -27.86
N SER A 161 -34.82 2.15 -28.62
CA SER A 161 -34.67 3.59 -28.69
C SER A 161 -35.94 4.37 -29.01
N VAL A 162 -36.03 5.60 -28.48
CA VAL A 162 -36.73 6.73 -29.11
C VAL A 162 -35.93 8.01 -28.85
N VAL A 163 -35.49 8.62 -29.95
CA VAL A 163 -34.92 9.97 -30.04
C VAL A 163 -36.07 10.97 -29.94
N ASN A 164 -35.94 12.00 -29.10
CA ASN A 164 -36.69 13.25 -29.24
C ASN A 164 -35.69 14.42 -29.18
N GLU A 165 -35.59 15.10 -30.30
CA GLU A 165 -34.95 16.39 -30.50
C GLU A 165 -35.94 17.47 -30.05
N GLU A 166 -35.68 18.11 -28.92
CA GLU A 166 -36.18 19.44 -28.54
C GLU A 166 -35.47 19.81 -27.24
N ASP A 167 -34.80 20.97 -27.23
CA ASP A 167 -34.11 21.67 -26.10
C ASP A 167 -32.65 22.01 -26.44
N ASN A 168 -32.47 23.03 -27.29
CA ASN A 168 -31.14 23.48 -27.74
C ASN A 168 -30.91 25.00 -27.55
N GLU A 169 -31.62 25.61 -26.60
CA GLU A 169 -31.45 27.04 -26.26
C GLU A 169 -31.10 27.30 -24.78
N GLU A 170 -31.27 26.34 -23.86
CA GLU A 170 -30.83 26.47 -22.46
C GLU A 170 -29.34 26.09 -22.28
N ASP A 171 -28.84 25.11 -23.03
CA ASP A 171 -27.44 24.64 -23.05
C ASP A 171 -26.40 25.72 -23.43
N LYS A 172 -26.82 26.79 -24.12
CA LYS A 172 -25.93 27.89 -24.51
C LYS A 172 -25.79 28.98 -23.44
N LYS A 173 -26.68 29.01 -22.45
CA LYS A 173 -26.57 29.91 -21.29
C LYS A 173 -25.83 29.26 -20.14
N GLU A 174 -25.97 27.95 -19.93
CA GLU A 174 -25.18 27.20 -18.95
C GLU A 174 -23.70 27.17 -19.31
N LYS A 175 -23.35 26.93 -20.58
CA LYS A 175 -21.93 26.96 -21.03
C LYS A 175 -21.20 28.30 -20.86
N LYS A 176 -21.91 29.42 -20.71
CA LYS A 176 -21.30 30.74 -20.46
C LYS A 176 -21.27 31.14 -18.99
N ALA A 177 -22.04 30.47 -18.14
CA ALA A 177 -21.99 30.63 -16.70
C ALA A 177 -20.90 29.74 -16.08
N ASP A 178 -20.70 28.54 -16.63
CA ASP A 178 -19.66 27.59 -16.18
C ASP A 178 -18.21 28.11 -16.41
N GLU A 179 -18.00 29.03 -17.36
CA GLU A 179 -16.68 29.64 -17.58
C GLU A 179 -16.36 30.77 -16.58
N ALA A 180 -17.35 31.29 -15.85
CA ALA A 180 -17.19 32.46 -14.97
C ALA A 180 -17.16 32.10 -13.47
N GLU A 181 -17.58 30.90 -13.08
CA GLU A 181 -17.61 30.42 -11.68
C GLU A 181 -16.77 29.15 -11.46
N LYS A 182 -15.67 28.96 -12.21
CA LYS A 182 -14.56 28.16 -11.67
C LYS A 182 -14.00 28.91 -10.47
N GLU A 183 -14.54 28.60 -9.29
CA GLU A 183 -13.82 28.76 -8.01
C GLU A 183 -12.37 28.41 -8.29
N LYS A 184 -11.48 29.38 -8.07
CA LYS A 184 -10.04 29.14 -8.19
C LYS A 184 -9.71 28.08 -7.15
N ASP A 185 -9.63 26.82 -7.59
CA ASP A 185 -9.11 25.73 -6.78
C ASP A 185 -7.86 26.25 -6.07
N PRO A 186 -7.74 26.05 -4.74
CA PRO A 186 -6.63 26.57 -3.98
C PRO A 186 -5.33 26.07 -4.62
N LEU A 187 -4.55 27.01 -5.17
CA LEU A 187 -3.31 26.70 -5.87
C LEU A 187 -2.36 25.93 -4.95
N VAL A 188 -2.02 24.71 -5.34
CA VAL A 188 -1.00 23.94 -4.64
C VAL A 188 0.36 24.47 -5.07
N LYS A 189 1.02 25.22 -4.19
CA LYS A 189 2.34 25.80 -4.48
C LYS A 189 3.38 24.69 -4.49
N VAL A 190 3.85 24.33 -5.68
CA VAL A 190 4.92 23.35 -5.90
C VAL A 190 6.07 24.05 -6.62
N GLY A 191 7.17 24.33 -5.92
CA GLY A 191 8.41 24.85 -6.50
C GLY A 191 9.43 23.74 -6.66
N VAL A 192 9.06 22.70 -7.39
CA VAL A 192 9.91 21.54 -7.66
C VAL A 192 10.80 21.85 -8.85
N ASN A 193 12.11 21.93 -8.61
CA ASN A 193 13.14 21.93 -9.64
C ASN A 193 13.90 20.61 -9.52
N LEU A 194 13.63 19.69 -10.44
CA LEU A 194 14.17 18.34 -10.43
C LEU A 194 14.57 17.95 -11.86
N THR A 195 15.68 17.25 -12.01
CA THR A 195 16.13 16.68 -13.27
C THR A 195 16.50 15.23 -13.02
N VAL A 196 15.87 14.31 -13.76
CA VAL A 196 16.07 12.87 -13.66
C VAL A 196 16.72 12.39 -14.95
N GLU A 197 17.83 11.68 -14.83
CA GLU A 197 18.58 11.17 -15.98
C GLU A 197 17.93 9.89 -16.55
N PRO A 198 18.17 9.55 -17.83
CA PRO A 198 17.71 8.28 -18.40
C PRO A 198 18.22 7.07 -17.60
N HIS A 199 17.34 6.08 -17.36
CA HIS A 199 17.62 4.88 -16.55
C HIS A 199 17.94 5.18 -15.07
N GLU A 200 17.75 6.42 -14.63
CA GLU A 200 17.91 6.78 -13.24
C GLU A 200 16.70 6.32 -12.42
N LYS A 201 16.95 5.88 -11.18
CA LYS A 201 15.93 5.47 -10.22
C LYS A 201 15.96 6.50 -9.12
N VAL A 202 14.88 7.26 -8.99
CA VAL A 202 14.76 8.35 -8.03
C VAL A 202 13.71 7.99 -6.99
N GLY A 203 14.13 7.90 -5.73
CA GLY A 203 13.23 7.80 -4.60
C GLY A 203 12.74 9.18 -4.17
N VAL A 204 11.45 9.36 -3.94
CA VAL A 204 10.84 10.61 -3.51
C VAL A 204 10.26 10.39 -2.12
N VAL A 205 10.79 11.12 -1.14
CA VAL A 205 10.35 11.05 0.26
C VAL A 205 10.07 12.43 0.82
N GLY A 206 9.36 12.46 1.94
CA GLY A 206 8.93 13.69 2.57
C GLY A 206 7.72 13.45 3.46
N ARG A 207 7.49 14.35 4.42
CA ARG A 207 6.34 14.24 5.32
C ARG A 207 5.01 14.28 4.56
N THR A 208 3.93 13.81 5.17
CA THR A 208 2.58 13.97 4.63
C THR A 208 2.30 15.45 4.36
N GLY A 209 1.77 15.77 3.18
CA GLY A 209 1.55 17.15 2.74
C GLY A 209 2.79 17.86 2.14
N ALA A 210 3.93 17.19 2.01
CA ALA A 210 5.13 17.77 1.39
C ALA A 210 5.01 18.01 -0.13
N GLY A 211 3.96 17.49 -0.78
CA GLY A 211 3.71 17.69 -2.22
C GLY A 211 4.04 16.49 -3.12
N LYS A 212 4.34 15.31 -2.56
CA LYS A 212 4.69 14.09 -3.33
C LYS A 212 3.59 13.68 -4.32
N SER A 213 2.37 13.49 -3.85
CA SER A 213 1.23 13.14 -4.70
C SER A 213 0.87 14.26 -5.69
N THR A 214 1.05 15.53 -5.30
CA THR A 214 0.84 16.66 -6.21
C THR A 214 1.84 16.64 -7.37
N MET A 215 3.11 16.30 -7.10
CA MET A 215 4.12 16.15 -8.16
C MET A 215 3.70 15.06 -9.15
N MET A 216 3.16 13.94 -8.67
CA MET A 216 2.65 12.87 -9.51
C MET A 216 1.44 13.31 -10.37
N ILE A 217 0.47 13.99 -9.76
CA ILE A 217 -0.71 14.54 -10.44
C ILE A 217 -0.30 15.50 -11.58
N ALA A 218 0.70 16.35 -11.32
CA ALA A 218 1.25 17.25 -12.32
C ALA A 218 1.94 16.49 -13.47
N LEU A 219 2.73 15.45 -13.15
CA LEU A 219 3.44 14.63 -14.14
C LEU A 219 2.48 13.88 -15.07
N PHE A 220 1.36 13.36 -14.56
CA PHE A 220 0.32 12.72 -15.37
C PHE A 220 -0.63 13.69 -16.08
N ARG A 221 -0.43 15.01 -15.90
CA ARG A 221 -1.35 16.06 -16.36
C ARG A 221 -2.81 15.73 -16.03
N ILE A 222 -3.04 15.36 -14.78
CA ILE A 222 -4.40 15.24 -14.22
C ILE A 222 -4.96 16.64 -13.94
N THR A 223 -4.08 17.56 -13.53
CA THR A 223 -4.37 18.99 -13.36
C THR A 223 -3.33 19.79 -14.16
N ASP A 224 -3.77 20.89 -14.76
CA ASP A 224 -2.88 21.77 -15.53
C ASP A 224 -1.96 22.60 -14.62
N LEU A 225 -0.74 22.85 -15.11
CA LEU A 225 0.22 23.72 -14.45
C LEU A 225 -0.19 25.18 -14.60
N CYS A 226 -0.20 25.93 -13.50
CA CYS A 226 -0.43 27.38 -13.55
C CYS A 226 0.85 28.16 -13.92
N GLU A 227 2.01 27.67 -13.48
CA GLU A 227 3.34 28.24 -13.75
C GLU A 227 4.37 27.10 -13.89
N GLY A 228 5.46 27.35 -14.63
CA GLY A 228 6.53 26.37 -14.87
C GLY A 228 6.25 25.45 -16.07
N SER A 229 7.07 24.42 -16.21
CA SER A 229 6.98 23.43 -17.29
C SER A 229 7.56 22.09 -16.85
N ILE A 230 6.99 20.99 -17.32
CA ILE A 230 7.55 19.65 -17.18
C ILE A 230 7.93 19.19 -18.58
N ALA A 231 9.16 18.68 -18.74
CA ALA A 231 9.63 18.17 -20.03
C ALA A 231 10.10 16.71 -19.90
N ILE A 232 9.80 15.90 -20.91
CA ILE A 232 10.30 14.53 -21.08
C ILE A 232 11.05 14.49 -22.40
N ASP A 233 12.29 13.99 -22.39
CA ASP A 233 13.19 13.96 -23.56
C ASP A 233 13.35 15.34 -24.25
N GLY A 234 13.28 16.42 -23.46
CA GLY A 234 13.38 17.80 -23.94
C GLY A 234 12.08 18.36 -24.56
N ILE A 235 10.99 17.60 -24.57
CA ILE A 235 9.69 18.01 -25.07
C ILE A 235 8.81 18.44 -23.89
N ASP A 236 8.32 19.68 -23.91
CA ASP A 236 7.38 20.19 -22.91
C ASP A 236 6.05 19.44 -23.01
N LEU A 237 5.61 18.84 -21.89
CA LEU A 237 4.38 18.07 -21.82
C LEU A 237 3.14 18.90 -22.13
N ALA A 238 3.17 20.22 -21.92
CA ALA A 238 2.06 21.11 -22.26
C ALA A 238 1.78 21.16 -23.78
N THR A 239 2.76 20.78 -24.60
CA THR A 239 2.64 20.78 -26.07
C THR A 239 2.07 19.47 -26.65
N LEU A 240 1.96 18.43 -25.82
CA LEU A 240 1.51 17.09 -26.22
C LEU A 240 0.03 16.85 -25.87
N GLY A 241 -0.60 15.91 -26.59
CA GLY A 241 -1.91 15.37 -26.21
C GLY A 241 -1.81 14.51 -24.95
N LEU A 242 -2.88 14.44 -24.16
CA LEU A 242 -2.90 13.64 -22.93
C LEU A 242 -2.64 12.14 -23.18
N GLU A 243 -3.10 11.62 -24.32
CA GLU A 243 -2.87 10.22 -24.70
C GLU A 243 -1.37 9.95 -24.91
N ASP A 244 -0.67 10.81 -25.65
CA ASP A 244 0.77 10.68 -25.89
C ASP A 244 1.57 10.74 -24.58
N VAL A 245 1.24 11.70 -23.71
CA VAL A 245 1.88 11.83 -22.38
C VAL A 245 1.65 10.58 -21.54
N ARG A 246 0.40 10.11 -21.46
CA ARG A 246 0.02 8.95 -20.62
C ARG A 246 0.45 7.61 -21.22
N ARG A 247 0.80 7.56 -22.51
CA ARG A 247 1.41 6.39 -23.15
C ARG A 247 2.91 6.30 -22.83
N ALA A 248 3.59 7.42 -22.63
CA ALA A 248 5.01 7.45 -22.27
C ALA A 248 5.26 7.10 -20.79
N LEU A 249 4.26 7.34 -19.93
CA LEU A 249 4.30 7.08 -18.50
C LEU A 249 3.56 5.78 -18.15
N CYS A 250 4.09 5.00 -17.22
CA CYS A 250 3.36 3.92 -16.57
C CYS A 250 3.36 4.12 -15.06
N ILE A 251 2.22 3.83 -14.45
CA ILE A 251 2.05 3.84 -13.00
C ILE A 251 1.83 2.41 -12.51
N ILE A 252 2.51 2.05 -11.42
CA ILE A 252 2.13 0.93 -10.56
C ILE A 252 1.61 1.55 -9.25
N PRO A 253 0.28 1.59 -9.03
CA PRO A 253 -0.28 2.10 -7.79
C PRO A 253 -0.05 1.10 -6.65
N GLN A 254 -0.10 1.62 -5.41
CA GLN A 254 -0.11 0.78 -4.22
C GLN A 254 -1.35 -0.11 -4.15
N ASP A 255 -2.54 0.48 -4.30
CA ASP A 255 -3.80 -0.26 -4.26
C ASP A 255 -4.11 -0.74 -5.68
N PRO A 256 -3.95 -2.04 -5.98
CA PRO A 256 -4.17 -2.55 -7.32
C PRO A 256 -5.65 -2.40 -7.69
N VAL A 257 -5.91 -1.57 -8.70
CA VAL A 257 -7.27 -1.36 -9.22
C VAL A 257 -7.51 -2.34 -10.36
N LEU A 258 -8.38 -3.32 -10.07
CA LEU A 258 -8.91 -4.25 -11.05
C LEU A 258 -10.38 -3.91 -11.35
N PHE A 259 -10.75 -4.07 -12.62
CA PHE A 259 -12.10 -3.88 -13.13
C PHE A 259 -12.86 -5.20 -13.11
N SER A 260 -14.17 -5.15 -12.87
CA SER A 260 -15.07 -6.30 -12.99
C SER A 260 -15.22 -6.72 -14.45
N ALA A 261 -14.25 -7.48 -14.94
CA ALA A 261 -14.09 -7.89 -16.34
C ALA A 261 -13.14 -9.10 -16.39
N SER A 262 -12.79 -9.60 -17.58
CA SER A 262 -11.88 -10.74 -17.68
C SER A 262 -10.47 -10.43 -17.18
N VAL A 263 -9.69 -11.46 -16.83
CA VAL A 263 -8.25 -11.33 -16.54
C VAL A 263 -7.53 -10.67 -17.71
N ARG A 264 -7.85 -11.07 -18.95
CA ARG A 264 -7.35 -10.46 -20.19
C ARG A 264 -7.63 -8.97 -20.24
N PHE A 265 -8.87 -8.54 -20.00
CA PHE A 265 -9.22 -7.12 -20.00
C PHE A 265 -8.44 -6.35 -18.94
N ASN A 266 -8.21 -6.96 -17.78
CA ASN A 266 -7.39 -6.36 -16.74
C ASN A 266 -5.90 -6.31 -17.09
N LEU A 267 -5.37 -7.15 -17.96
CA LEU A 267 -3.97 -7.12 -18.39
C LEU A 267 -3.77 -6.19 -19.60
N ASP A 268 -4.67 -6.28 -20.56
CA ASP A 268 -4.63 -5.58 -21.83
C ASP A 268 -6.04 -5.10 -22.27
N PRO A 269 -6.50 -3.95 -21.73
CA PRO A 269 -7.83 -3.43 -22.03
C PRO A 269 -8.05 -3.04 -23.50
N PHE A 270 -6.97 -2.82 -24.25
CA PHE A 270 -7.01 -2.35 -25.64
C PHE A 270 -6.73 -3.47 -26.65
N ASN A 271 -6.48 -4.69 -26.16
CA ASN A 271 -6.19 -5.87 -26.97
C ASN A 271 -5.01 -5.63 -27.95
N GLU A 272 -3.95 -4.97 -27.45
CA GLU A 272 -2.72 -4.65 -28.18
C GLU A 272 -1.69 -5.80 -28.13
N ALA A 273 -1.76 -6.68 -27.13
CA ALA A 273 -0.84 -7.79 -26.90
C ALA A 273 -1.41 -9.13 -27.41
N SER A 274 -0.53 -9.98 -27.95
CA SER A 274 -0.89 -11.36 -28.29
C SER A 274 -0.93 -12.24 -27.03
N ASP A 275 -1.63 -13.36 -27.11
CA ASP A 275 -1.70 -14.35 -26.02
C ASP A 275 -0.30 -14.82 -25.61
N GLU A 276 0.60 -15.03 -26.57
CA GLU A 276 1.98 -15.44 -26.28
C GLU A 276 2.71 -14.39 -25.43
N ASN A 277 2.49 -13.10 -25.72
CA ASN A 277 3.07 -12.01 -24.94
C ASN A 277 2.44 -11.93 -23.54
N ILE A 278 1.12 -12.06 -23.44
CA ILE A 278 0.40 -12.05 -22.15
C ILE A 278 0.90 -13.19 -21.26
N TRP A 279 0.96 -14.42 -21.79
CA TRP A 279 1.44 -15.57 -21.05
C TRP A 279 2.93 -15.48 -20.69
N SER A 280 3.76 -14.92 -21.57
CA SER A 280 5.17 -14.66 -21.27
C SER A 280 5.34 -13.67 -20.11
N VAL A 281 4.52 -12.62 -20.06
CA VAL A 281 4.54 -11.67 -18.95
C VAL A 281 4.01 -12.29 -17.66
N LEU A 282 2.93 -13.09 -17.73
CA LEU A 282 2.40 -13.82 -16.57
C LEU A 282 3.41 -14.81 -15.99
N GLU A 283 4.24 -15.42 -16.83
CA GLU A 283 5.36 -16.27 -16.38
C GLU A 283 6.47 -15.44 -15.71
N GLN A 284 6.79 -14.27 -16.26
CA GLN A 284 7.76 -13.33 -15.69
C GLN A 284 7.37 -12.77 -14.32
N VAL A 285 6.07 -12.68 -14.04
CA VAL A 285 5.53 -12.26 -12.73
C VAL A 285 5.08 -13.42 -11.85
N GLU A 286 5.41 -14.65 -12.22
CA GLU A 286 5.08 -15.88 -11.45
C GLU A 286 3.57 -16.07 -11.20
N LEU A 287 2.71 -15.51 -12.07
CA LEU A 287 1.25 -15.60 -11.98
C LEU A 287 0.64 -16.62 -12.97
N LYS A 288 1.44 -17.13 -13.91
CA LYS A 288 0.98 -18.07 -14.96
C LYS A 288 0.20 -19.26 -14.41
N ASP A 289 0.76 -19.98 -13.43
CA ASP A 289 0.11 -21.18 -12.85
C ASP A 289 -1.22 -20.84 -12.18
N ALA A 290 -1.33 -19.66 -11.54
CA ALA A 290 -2.56 -19.22 -10.89
C ALA A 290 -3.65 -18.96 -11.94
N ILE A 291 -3.31 -18.30 -13.04
CA ILE A 291 -4.25 -18.03 -14.14
C ILE A 291 -4.62 -19.31 -14.90
N GLU A 292 -3.66 -20.21 -15.17
CA GLU A 292 -3.94 -21.50 -15.85
C GLU A 292 -4.90 -22.40 -15.08
N ARG A 293 -4.96 -22.28 -13.74
CA ARG A 293 -5.91 -23.03 -12.90
C ARG A 293 -7.34 -22.49 -12.95
N LEU A 294 -7.54 -21.28 -13.46
CA LEU A 294 -8.88 -20.72 -13.60
C LEU A 294 -9.66 -21.46 -14.70
N PRO A 295 -10.96 -21.73 -14.52
CA PRO A 295 -11.79 -22.45 -15.48
C PRO A 295 -11.69 -21.95 -16.93
N ARG A 296 -11.58 -20.63 -17.13
CA ARG A 296 -11.45 -19.98 -18.44
C ARG A 296 -10.09 -19.30 -18.67
N GLY A 297 -9.11 -19.50 -17.79
CA GLY A 297 -7.79 -18.89 -17.91
C GLY A 297 -7.85 -17.36 -18.01
N LEU A 298 -7.31 -16.80 -19.10
CA LEU A 298 -7.33 -15.36 -19.39
C LEU A 298 -8.75 -14.79 -19.53
N ASP A 299 -9.72 -15.61 -19.92
CA ASP A 299 -11.10 -15.17 -20.13
C ASP A 299 -11.98 -15.37 -18.88
N ASP A 300 -11.38 -15.73 -17.73
CA ASP A 300 -12.10 -15.82 -16.46
C ASP A 300 -12.37 -14.45 -15.86
N ASP A 301 -13.44 -14.37 -15.06
CA ASP A 301 -13.94 -13.11 -14.52
C ASP A 301 -13.15 -12.69 -13.29
N VAL A 302 -12.72 -11.43 -13.29
CA VAL A 302 -12.28 -10.73 -12.10
C VAL A 302 -13.52 -10.14 -11.44
N GLN A 303 -13.75 -10.47 -10.17
CA GLN A 303 -14.86 -9.93 -9.38
C GLN A 303 -14.60 -8.47 -8.99
N GLU A 304 -15.60 -7.81 -8.41
CA GLU A 304 -15.51 -6.40 -8.00
C GLU A 304 -14.27 -6.15 -7.12
N GLY A 305 -13.41 -5.23 -7.55
CA GLY A 305 -12.15 -4.91 -6.86
C GLY A 305 -11.15 -6.07 -6.78
N GLY A 306 -11.34 -7.13 -7.58
CA GLY A 306 -10.53 -8.33 -7.58
C GLY A 306 -10.70 -9.19 -6.33
N SER A 307 -11.89 -9.21 -5.72
CA SER A 307 -12.15 -9.96 -4.47
C SER A 307 -11.86 -11.47 -4.54
N ASN A 308 -11.80 -12.03 -5.74
CA ASN A 308 -11.43 -13.43 -6.00
C ASN A 308 -9.92 -13.68 -6.13
N PHE A 309 -9.09 -12.64 -5.98
CA PHE A 309 -7.63 -12.72 -5.97
C PHE A 309 -7.07 -12.21 -4.64
N SER A 310 -5.98 -12.80 -4.18
CA SER A 310 -5.23 -12.29 -3.03
C SER A 310 -4.69 -10.88 -3.28
N VAL A 311 -4.33 -10.14 -2.22
CA VAL A 311 -3.69 -8.82 -2.37
C VAL A 311 -2.43 -8.91 -3.24
N GLY A 312 -1.60 -9.93 -3.02
CA GLY A 312 -0.40 -10.20 -3.81
C GLY A 312 -0.72 -10.46 -5.28
N GLU A 313 -1.65 -11.37 -5.59
CA GLU A 313 -2.03 -11.66 -6.98
C GLU A 313 -2.60 -10.43 -7.70
N ARG A 314 -3.40 -9.60 -7.02
CA ARG A 314 -3.88 -8.33 -7.60
C ARG A 314 -2.73 -7.41 -7.97
N GLN A 315 -1.70 -7.35 -7.13
CA GLN A 315 -0.50 -6.57 -7.40
C GLN A 315 0.31 -7.14 -8.56
N LEU A 316 0.43 -8.46 -8.65
CA LEU A 316 1.06 -9.16 -9.77
C LEU A 316 0.33 -8.91 -11.10
N ILE A 317 -1.00 -8.84 -11.08
CA ILE A 317 -1.81 -8.45 -12.26
C ILE A 317 -1.47 -7.01 -12.69
N CYS A 318 -1.37 -6.07 -11.74
CA CYS A 318 -0.96 -4.69 -12.04
C CYS A 318 0.47 -4.62 -12.58
N MET A 319 1.40 -5.41 -12.05
CA MET A 319 2.77 -5.52 -12.58
C MET A 319 2.80 -6.10 -13.99
N ALA A 320 2.04 -7.16 -14.25
CA ALA A 320 1.93 -7.76 -15.57
C ALA A 320 1.36 -6.76 -16.58
N ARG A 321 0.31 -6.01 -16.22
CA ARG A 321 -0.22 -4.88 -17.01
C ARG A 321 0.87 -3.85 -17.32
N ALA A 322 1.71 -3.50 -16.35
CA ALA A 322 2.81 -2.56 -16.55
C ALA A 322 3.89 -3.10 -17.48
N LEU A 323 4.25 -4.39 -17.36
CA LEU A 323 5.25 -5.04 -18.21
C LEU A 323 4.82 -5.11 -19.68
N LEU A 324 3.54 -5.39 -19.94
CA LEU A 324 2.99 -5.41 -21.30
C LEU A 324 3.11 -4.06 -22.03
N LYS A 325 3.16 -2.95 -21.28
CA LYS A 325 3.32 -1.61 -21.86
C LYS A 325 4.75 -1.25 -22.24
N HIS A 326 5.74 -2.02 -21.81
CA HIS A 326 7.17 -1.71 -21.99
C HIS A 326 7.51 -0.23 -21.69
N PRO A 327 7.24 0.25 -20.46
CA PRO A 327 7.37 1.65 -20.15
C PRO A 327 8.82 2.11 -20.21
N LYS A 328 9.04 3.34 -20.69
CA LYS A 328 10.33 4.02 -20.54
C LYS A 328 10.46 4.70 -19.18
N ILE A 329 9.35 5.23 -18.68
CA ILE A 329 9.25 5.91 -17.40
C ILE A 329 8.21 5.20 -16.54
N LEU A 330 8.66 4.71 -15.39
CA LEU A 330 7.84 4.02 -14.41
C LEU A 330 7.67 4.89 -13.17
N ILE A 331 6.44 5.06 -12.72
CA ILE A 331 6.10 5.76 -11.48
C ILE A 331 5.49 4.74 -10.53
N MET A 332 6.00 4.70 -9.31
CA MET A 332 5.50 3.81 -8.26
C MET A 332 5.03 4.68 -7.09
N ASP A 333 3.77 4.50 -6.70
CA ASP A 333 3.16 5.23 -5.57
C ASP A 333 3.00 4.25 -4.42
N GLU A 334 3.73 4.44 -3.33
CA GLU A 334 3.91 3.44 -2.28
C GLU A 334 3.54 3.97 -0.89
N ALA A 335 2.42 3.51 -0.33
CA ALA A 335 2.11 3.63 1.10
C ALA A 335 1.65 2.30 1.72
N THR A 336 2.46 1.25 1.59
CA THR A 336 2.20 -0.13 2.04
C THR A 336 1.66 -0.25 3.48
N ALA A 337 0.51 -0.91 3.65
CA ALA A 337 -0.02 -1.31 4.96
C ALA A 337 -0.76 -2.67 4.96
N SER A 338 -0.65 -3.49 3.91
CA SER A 338 -1.55 -4.66 3.74
C SER A 338 -0.91 -5.92 3.14
N LEU A 339 0.42 -5.98 3.03
CA LEU A 339 1.14 -7.17 2.57
C LEU A 339 2.06 -7.68 3.69
N ASP A 340 2.19 -8.99 3.81
CA ASP A 340 3.25 -9.60 4.61
C ASP A 340 4.63 -9.31 4.00
N ASN A 341 5.66 -9.34 4.83
CA ASN A 341 7.02 -8.94 4.44
C ASN A 341 7.66 -9.88 3.41
N GLU A 342 7.34 -11.18 3.40
CA GLU A 342 7.86 -12.14 2.42
C GLU A 342 7.32 -11.81 1.03
N THR A 343 5.99 -11.65 0.92
CA THR A 343 5.32 -11.26 -0.34
C THR A 343 5.78 -9.88 -0.82
N ASP A 344 5.93 -8.91 0.08
CA ASP A 344 6.45 -7.58 -0.25
C ASP A 344 7.89 -7.64 -0.78
N THR A 345 8.76 -8.41 -0.12
CA THR A 345 10.15 -8.59 -0.54
C THR A 345 10.24 -9.25 -1.92
N HIS A 346 9.43 -10.29 -2.17
CA HIS A 346 9.33 -10.93 -3.47
C HIS A 346 8.87 -9.96 -4.56
N LEU A 347 7.82 -9.18 -4.29
CA LEU A 347 7.30 -8.18 -5.20
C LEU A 347 8.34 -7.11 -5.54
N GLN A 348 9.00 -6.55 -4.52
CA GLN A 348 10.07 -5.55 -4.69
C GLN A 348 11.25 -6.11 -5.48
N HIS A 349 11.65 -7.36 -5.23
CA HIS A 349 12.68 -8.04 -6.01
C HIS A 349 12.29 -8.12 -7.50
N MET A 350 11.06 -8.53 -7.79
CA MET A 350 10.57 -8.58 -9.17
C MET A 350 10.53 -7.21 -9.83
N ILE A 351 10.02 -6.18 -9.14
CA ILE A 351 9.99 -4.80 -9.67
C ILE A 351 11.41 -4.37 -10.04
N ARG A 352 12.38 -4.57 -9.12
CA ARG A 352 13.78 -4.23 -9.34
C ARG A 352 14.38 -4.94 -10.56
N LYS A 353 14.05 -6.22 -10.73
CA LYS A 353 14.53 -7.07 -11.82
C LYS A 353 13.91 -6.67 -13.16
N GLN A 354 12.59 -6.58 -13.23
CA GLN A 354 11.86 -6.42 -14.48
C GLN A 354 11.90 -4.97 -15.01
N PHE A 355 12.05 -3.98 -14.14
CA PHE A 355 12.13 -2.56 -14.52
C PHE A 355 13.54 -1.98 -14.32
N ALA A 356 14.58 -2.83 -14.33
CA ALA A 356 15.97 -2.41 -14.12
C ALA A 356 16.46 -1.33 -15.09
N THR A 357 15.94 -1.35 -16.32
CA THR A 357 16.29 -0.40 -17.40
C THR A 357 15.29 0.73 -17.56
N CYS A 358 14.27 0.85 -16.70
CA CYS A 358 13.34 1.98 -16.77
C CYS A 358 13.91 3.18 -16.02
N THR A 359 13.57 4.39 -16.47
CA THR A 359 13.67 5.57 -15.59
C THR A 359 12.56 5.44 -14.55
N GLY A 360 12.93 5.34 -13.27
CA GLY A 360 11.99 5.05 -12.18
C GLY A 360 11.82 6.24 -11.25
N LEU A 361 10.57 6.57 -10.91
CA LEU A 361 10.24 7.52 -9.85
C LEU A 361 9.40 6.80 -8.79
N THR A 362 10.00 6.51 -7.64
CA THR A 362 9.35 5.82 -6.53
C THR A 362 8.94 6.82 -5.47
N ILE A 363 7.65 7.09 -5.34
CA ILE A 363 7.11 7.90 -4.24
C ILE A 363 6.92 6.99 -3.05
N ALA A 364 7.88 7.05 -2.12
CA ALA A 364 7.94 6.12 -1.02
C ALA A 364 7.43 6.72 0.29
N HIS A 365 6.78 5.87 1.06
CA HIS A 365 6.45 6.10 2.47
C HIS A 365 7.29 5.23 3.42
N ARG A 366 7.97 4.20 2.90
CA ARG A 366 8.99 3.42 3.63
C ARG A 366 10.36 3.74 3.07
N LEU A 367 11.37 3.76 3.93
CA LEU A 367 12.73 4.12 3.49
C LEU A 367 13.41 2.96 2.76
N ASN A 368 13.15 1.71 3.14
CA ASN A 368 13.73 0.50 2.54
C ASN A 368 13.58 0.42 1.01
N THR A 369 12.54 1.01 0.44
CA THR A 369 12.25 0.93 -1.00
C THR A 369 12.97 1.96 -1.85
N ILE A 370 13.59 2.95 -1.20
CA ILE A 370 14.37 4.00 -1.87
C ILE A 370 15.84 4.02 -1.45
N MET A 371 16.26 3.20 -0.48
CA MET A 371 17.67 3.16 -0.04
C MET A 371 18.61 2.72 -1.17
N ASP A 372 18.14 1.88 -2.10
CA ASP A 372 18.91 1.42 -3.26
C ASP A 372 18.70 2.29 -4.52
N ALA A 373 18.01 3.44 -4.39
CA ALA A 373 17.81 4.37 -5.49
C ALA A 373 19.14 5.02 -5.91
N HIS A 374 19.25 5.38 -7.19
CA HIS A 374 20.39 6.14 -7.70
C HIS A 374 20.45 7.53 -7.05
N ARG A 375 19.29 8.17 -6.84
CA ARG A 375 19.15 9.42 -6.08
C ARG A 375 17.88 9.43 -5.25
N VAL A 376 17.89 10.25 -4.21
CA VAL A 376 16.73 10.51 -3.35
C VAL A 376 16.40 11.99 -3.39
N CYS A 377 15.14 12.30 -3.71
CA CYS A 377 14.53 13.61 -3.67
C CYS A 377 13.72 13.77 -2.40
N VAL A 378 14.20 14.57 -1.46
CA VAL A 378 13.47 14.93 -0.24
C VAL A 378 12.60 16.14 -0.51
N MET A 379 11.29 15.97 -0.39
CA MET A 379 10.32 17.06 -0.49
C MET A 379 9.99 17.64 0.89
N ASP A 380 9.96 18.97 0.97
CA ASP A 380 9.40 19.70 2.12
C ASP A 380 8.60 20.91 1.62
N LYS A 381 7.35 21.05 2.10
CA LYS A 381 6.46 22.19 1.80
C LYS A 381 6.35 22.53 0.30
N GLY A 382 6.24 21.52 -0.56
CA GLY A 382 6.10 21.68 -2.01
C GLY A 382 7.40 22.01 -2.74
N MET A 383 8.56 21.91 -2.08
CA MET A 383 9.88 22.19 -2.64
C MET A 383 10.78 20.96 -2.55
N VAL A 384 11.77 20.87 -3.44
CA VAL A 384 12.88 19.92 -3.30
C VAL A 384 13.87 20.47 -2.29
N ALA A 385 13.93 19.87 -1.10
CA ALA A 385 14.79 20.29 -0.01
C ALA A 385 16.20 19.67 -0.11
N GLU A 386 16.28 18.41 -0.54
CA GLU A 386 17.54 17.69 -0.76
C GLU A 386 17.42 16.79 -1.99
N TYR A 387 18.48 16.68 -2.78
CA TYR A 387 18.49 15.83 -3.97
C TYR A 387 19.89 15.32 -4.35
N ASP A 388 20.23 14.13 -3.86
CA ASP A 388 21.55 13.51 -4.04
C ASP A 388 21.45 11.98 -3.88
N THR A 389 22.57 11.28 -4.01
CA THR A 389 22.66 9.85 -3.69
C THR A 389 22.32 9.59 -2.21
N PRO A 390 21.73 8.43 -1.86
CA PRO A 390 21.46 8.06 -0.46
C PRO A 390 22.68 8.23 0.44
N ALA A 391 23.86 7.81 -0.04
CA ALA A 391 25.11 7.89 0.71
C ALA A 391 25.55 9.33 1.02
N ASN A 392 25.39 10.26 0.07
CA ASN A 392 25.71 11.68 0.30
C ASN A 392 24.73 12.32 1.28
N LEU A 393 23.44 11.99 1.15
CA LEU A 393 22.41 12.52 2.04
C LEU A 393 22.56 12.00 3.47
N LEU A 394 22.92 10.73 3.68
CA LEU A 394 23.21 10.17 5.00
C LEU A 394 24.41 10.87 5.67
N ARG A 395 25.45 11.19 4.90
CA ARG A 395 26.66 11.85 5.43
C ARG A 395 26.47 13.33 5.74
N LYS A 396 25.42 13.96 5.22
CA LYS A 396 25.10 15.36 5.49
C LYS A 396 24.61 15.53 6.93
N GLU A 397 25.43 16.14 7.78
CA GLU A 397 25.04 16.47 9.15
C GLU A 397 23.88 17.48 9.16
N GLY A 398 22.85 17.20 9.97
CA GLY A 398 21.62 17.99 10.00
C GLY A 398 20.79 17.92 8.71
N GLY A 399 21.01 16.89 7.88
CA GLY A 399 20.23 16.64 6.67
C GLY A 399 18.88 16.00 6.98
N ILE A 400 17.85 16.40 6.24
CA ILE A 400 16.48 15.93 6.47
C ILE A 400 16.37 14.42 6.22
N PHE A 401 16.99 13.92 5.15
CA PHE A 401 17.00 12.48 4.85
C PHE A 401 17.70 11.67 5.96
N ARG A 402 18.85 12.15 6.43
CA ARG A 402 19.59 11.51 7.52
C ARG A 402 18.73 11.40 8.77
N ASP A 403 18.07 12.50 9.16
CA ASP A 403 17.19 12.51 10.33
C ASP A 403 16.00 11.56 10.16
N MET A 404 15.44 11.43 8.94
CA MET A 404 14.40 10.44 8.64
C MET A 404 14.89 8.99 8.83
N VAL A 405 16.10 8.67 8.35
CA VAL A 405 16.68 7.32 8.46
C VAL A 405 17.02 6.99 9.90
N ILE A 406 17.58 7.93 10.66
CA ILE A 406 17.86 7.75 12.08
C ILE A 406 16.56 7.54 12.86
N ALA A 407 15.54 8.37 12.62
CA ALA A 407 14.25 8.27 13.29
C ALA A 407 13.48 6.98 12.96
N ALA A 408 13.75 6.34 11.81
CA ALA A 408 13.20 5.03 11.49
C ALA A 408 13.77 3.92 12.39
N ASN A 409 14.93 4.16 13.02
CA ASN A 409 15.62 3.27 13.94
C ASN A 409 15.79 1.83 13.40
N ASP A 410 16.10 1.72 12.11
CA ASP A 410 16.29 0.44 11.43
C ASP A 410 17.75 0.34 10.93
N PRO A 411 18.58 -0.51 11.53
CA PRO A 411 19.98 -0.66 11.14
C PRO A 411 20.15 -1.25 9.73
N THR A 412 19.15 -1.96 9.20
CA THR A 412 19.22 -2.60 7.88
C THR A 412 19.21 -1.58 6.75
N LEU A 413 18.61 -0.39 6.96
CA LEU A 413 18.61 0.70 5.98
C LEU A 413 20.03 1.13 5.57
N PHE A 414 20.98 1.07 6.51
CA PHE A 414 22.38 1.40 6.24
C PHE A 414 23.08 0.33 5.41
N ASP A 415 22.69 -0.95 5.53
CA ASP A 415 23.25 -2.06 4.73
C ASP A 415 22.82 -1.98 3.27
N MET A 416 21.68 -1.34 3.01
CA MET A 416 21.16 -1.14 1.65
C MET A 416 21.93 -0.04 0.89
N VAL A 417 22.73 0.78 1.58
CA VAL A 417 23.51 1.87 0.99
C VAL A 417 24.99 1.52 0.98
N PRO A 418 25.59 1.25 -0.19
CA PRO A 418 27.00 0.89 -0.28
C PRO A 418 27.93 1.93 0.36
N GLY A 419 28.77 1.50 1.30
CA GLY A 419 29.76 2.35 1.97
C GLY A 419 29.20 3.22 3.10
N CYS A 420 28.04 2.86 3.65
CA CYS A 420 27.42 3.49 4.82
C CYS A 420 27.18 2.50 5.97
N GLU A 421 27.76 1.30 5.92
CA GLU A 421 27.55 0.22 6.90
C GLU A 421 28.06 0.60 8.31
N ASP A 422 29.10 1.43 8.37
CA ASP A 422 29.69 1.98 9.60
C ASP A 422 28.80 3.05 10.25
N MET A 423 27.90 3.66 9.50
CA MET A 423 27.01 4.71 9.99
C MET A 423 25.90 4.20 10.92
N LYS A 424 25.77 2.88 11.11
CA LYS A 424 24.90 2.27 12.13
C LYS A 424 25.21 2.75 13.55
N GLU A 425 26.43 3.25 13.79
CA GLU A 425 26.80 3.87 15.07
C GLU A 425 25.98 5.12 15.41
N LEU A 426 25.34 5.75 14.42
CA LEU A 426 24.47 6.90 14.63
C LEU A 426 23.23 6.55 15.45
N LEU A 427 22.69 5.34 15.30
CA LEU A 427 21.54 4.86 16.07
C LEU A 427 21.89 4.71 17.57
N LYS A 428 23.14 4.32 17.87
CA LYS A 428 23.61 4.12 19.25
C LYS A 428 23.80 5.43 20.03
N LYS A 429 23.92 6.57 19.34
CA LYS A 429 24.14 7.87 19.99
C LYS A 429 22.84 8.47 20.53
N GLU A 430 21.70 8.23 19.90
CA GLU A 430 20.39 8.69 20.41
C GLU A 430 19.97 7.92 21.68
N ASP A 431 20.20 6.60 21.73
CA ASP A 431 19.93 5.79 22.93
C ASP A 431 20.69 6.28 24.18
N ALA A 432 21.85 6.91 23.99
CA ALA A 432 22.66 7.46 25.06
C ALA A 432 22.15 8.84 25.55
N GLU A 433 21.55 9.64 24.66
CA GLU A 433 21.01 10.96 24.99
C GLU A 433 19.59 10.91 25.61
N GLU A 434 18.82 9.84 25.36
CA GLU A 434 17.47 9.66 25.95
C GLU A 434 17.46 9.05 27.36
N SER A 435 18.62 8.72 27.95
CA SER A 435 18.67 8.27 29.35
C SER A 435 18.48 9.46 30.32
N PRO A 436 17.40 9.50 31.15
CA PRO A 436 17.20 10.62 32.04
C PRO A 436 18.28 10.57 33.12
N LYS A 437 19.03 11.68 33.24
CA LYS A 437 19.81 11.99 34.43
C LYS A 437 18.85 12.00 35.63
N VAL A 438 18.80 10.89 36.36
CA VAL A 438 18.34 10.88 37.74
C VAL A 438 19.39 11.64 38.53
N GLU A 439 19.26 12.97 38.58
CA GLU A 439 19.97 13.79 39.55
C GLU A 439 19.44 13.45 40.93
N ASN A 440 20.32 12.83 41.73
CA ASN A 440 20.17 12.71 43.16
C ASN A 440 20.00 14.09 43.79
N MET A 441 18.93 14.31 44.54
CA MET A 441 18.94 15.10 45.77
C MET A 441 17.85 14.67 46.73
#